data_AF-A0A962JG97-F1
#
_entry.id   AF-A0A962JG97-F1
#
_cell.length_a   1.000
_cell.length_b   1.000
_cell.length_c   1.000
_cell.angle_alpha   90.00
_cell.angle_beta   90.00
_cell.angle_gamma   90.00
#
_symmetry.space_group_name_H-M   'P 1'
#
loop_
_entity.id
_entity.type
_entity.pdbx_description
1 polymer ?
#
loop_
_entity_poly.entity_id
_entity_poly.type
_entity_poly.pdbx_seq_one_letter_code
_entity_poly.pdbx_strand_id
1 'polypeptide(L)'
;MSSTTFKAFIVPRNKDETDLSWLLNTRKYLRSFEAARMYKEILGRKDIDQVSIDDWVKAKNLDTNRDIFLSIYTSAPDYTHSHIATYLANAETKDLGLALAIEFEKFEQFYRSGVEISELIIYLENNILNENEVNFIKDNNEIIENIFNRIIDNQKIMYHNLLKNFFMIIKNSGLDNLSIIFTKKKISAYIAHANFYDHDALLEYLLKTYPDSHPDFSKLPFMYWDSFTRSRYFSRWLKTKSIMSEISKYYLSLASENDVIEINKNYLKKFLDFNNFLEM
;
A
#
# COMPACT_ATOMS: atom_id res chain seq x y z
N MET A 1 -14.61 23.83 33.61
CA MET A 1 -14.24 22.41 33.76
C MET A 1 -12.72 22.34 33.79
N SER A 2 -12.10 21.72 34.79
CA SER A 2 -10.63 21.60 34.83
C SER A 2 -10.18 20.70 33.68
N SER A 3 -9.35 21.22 32.78
CA SER A 3 -8.74 20.43 31.71
C SER A 3 -7.64 19.54 32.31
N THR A 4 -8.03 18.46 32.96
CA THR A 4 -7.09 17.46 33.46
C THR A 4 -6.33 16.89 32.25
N THR A 5 -5.03 17.15 32.16
CA THR A 5 -4.17 16.59 31.11
C THR A 5 -3.59 15.27 31.62
N PHE A 6 -3.86 14.18 30.91
CA PHE A 6 -3.32 12.87 31.27
C PHE A 6 -1.93 12.70 30.66
N LYS A 7 -1.01 12.09 31.41
CA LYS A 7 0.28 11.63 30.86
C LYS A 7 0.06 10.26 30.24
N ALA A 8 -0.16 10.22 28.93
CA ALA A 8 -0.47 8.99 28.19
C ALA A 8 0.55 8.72 27.07
N PHE A 9 0.79 7.44 26.80
CA PHE A 9 1.49 7.01 25.59
C PHE A 9 0.46 6.87 24.48
N ILE A 10 0.52 7.75 23.49
CA ILE A 10 -0.35 7.70 22.31
C ILE A 10 0.50 7.64 21.05
N VAL A 11 -0.05 7.00 20.02
CA VAL A 11 0.52 7.10 18.67
C VAL A 11 0.09 8.45 18.11
N PRO A 12 1.02 9.35 17.74
CA PRO A 12 0.65 10.66 17.20
C PRO A 12 -0.02 10.50 15.84
N ARG A 13 -1.01 11.34 15.56
CA ARG A 13 -1.65 11.45 14.23
C ARG A 13 -0.73 12.17 13.26
N ASN A 14 -0.57 11.62 12.07
CA ASN A 14 0.03 12.37 10.98
C ASN A 14 -0.96 13.41 10.44
N LYS A 15 -0.42 14.47 9.85
CA LYS A 15 -1.24 15.46 9.14
C LYS A 15 -2.01 14.75 8.01
N ASP A 16 -3.32 14.99 7.94
CA ASP A 16 -4.23 14.43 6.92
C ASP A 16 -4.41 12.89 6.99
N GLU A 17 -4.04 12.24 8.11
CA GLU A 17 -4.31 10.82 8.35
C GLU A 17 -5.79 10.56 8.65
N THR A 18 -6.36 9.52 8.03
CA THR A 18 -7.74 9.10 8.30
C THR A 18 -7.88 8.46 9.68
N ASP A 19 -9.07 8.51 10.28
CA ASP A 19 -9.34 7.86 11.56
C ASP A 19 -9.02 6.35 11.48
N LEU A 20 -9.47 5.65 10.44
CA LEU A 20 -9.12 4.24 10.20
C LEU A 20 -7.60 3.98 10.23
N SER A 21 -6.82 4.75 9.46
CA SER A 21 -5.36 4.54 9.37
C SER A 21 -4.68 4.78 10.72
N TRP A 22 -5.09 5.83 11.44
CA TRP A 22 -4.56 6.12 12.76
C TRP A 22 -4.94 5.06 13.81
N LEU A 23 -6.18 4.56 13.79
CA LEU A 23 -6.64 3.51 14.68
C LEU A 23 -5.85 2.21 14.46
N LEU A 24 -5.59 1.82 13.21
CA LEU A 24 -4.74 0.69 12.88
C LEU A 24 -3.31 0.85 13.40
N ASN A 25 -2.72 2.02 13.17
CA ASN A 25 -1.38 2.34 13.69
C ASN A 25 -1.36 2.29 15.22
N THR A 26 -2.41 2.79 15.87
CA THR A 26 -2.57 2.69 17.31
C THR A 26 -2.58 1.24 17.77
N ARG A 27 -3.41 0.36 17.17
CA ARG A 27 -3.45 -1.06 17.54
C ARG A 27 -2.12 -1.78 17.30
N LYS A 28 -1.39 -1.38 16.24
CA LYS A 28 -0.11 -1.98 15.87
C LYS A 28 1.04 -1.59 16.80
N TYR A 29 1.07 -0.33 17.25
CA TYR A 29 2.24 0.22 17.94
C TYR A 29 2.02 0.50 19.43
N LEU A 30 0.78 0.71 19.88
CA LEU A 30 0.46 0.83 21.30
C LEU A 30 0.31 -0.57 21.88
N ARG A 31 1.18 -0.93 22.82
CA ARG A 31 1.16 -2.27 23.43
C ARG A 31 -0.09 -2.44 24.28
N SER A 32 -0.75 -3.58 24.16
CA SER A 32 -2.02 -3.86 24.86
C SER A 32 -1.92 -3.68 26.38
N PHE A 33 -0.83 -4.11 27.02
CA PHE A 33 -0.64 -3.92 28.47
C PHE A 33 -0.46 -2.45 28.87
N GLU A 34 0.10 -1.60 27.99
CA GLU A 34 0.21 -0.16 28.24
C GLU A 34 -1.16 0.49 28.12
N ALA A 35 -1.93 0.12 27.09
CA ALA A 35 -3.30 0.57 26.91
C ALA A 35 -4.19 0.14 28.08
N ALA A 36 -4.12 -1.12 28.53
CA ALA A 36 -4.87 -1.63 29.67
C ALA A 36 -4.50 -0.93 30.99
N ARG A 37 -3.21 -0.64 31.21
CA ARG A 37 -2.76 0.14 32.37
C ARG A 37 -3.35 1.56 32.33
N MET A 38 -3.24 2.25 31.19
CA MET A 38 -3.82 3.59 31.02
C MET A 38 -5.34 3.58 31.18
N TYR A 39 -6.02 2.56 30.66
CA TYR A 39 -7.47 2.35 30.82
C TYR A 39 -7.83 2.33 32.30
N LYS A 40 -7.12 1.52 33.10
CA LYS A 40 -7.34 1.41 34.54
C LYS A 40 -7.05 2.71 35.29
N GLU A 41 -5.96 3.39 34.95
CA GLU A 41 -5.54 4.63 35.63
C GLU A 41 -6.47 5.81 35.31
N ILE A 42 -6.94 5.93 34.08
CA ILE A 42 -7.73 7.08 33.61
C ILE A 42 -9.22 6.87 33.87
N LEU A 43 -9.73 5.65 33.69
CA LEU A 43 -11.17 5.36 33.78
C LEU A 43 -11.56 4.65 35.08
N GLY A 44 -10.59 4.21 35.89
CA GLY A 44 -10.85 3.54 37.16
C GLY A 44 -11.51 2.16 37.03
N ARG A 45 -11.45 1.54 35.84
CA ARG A 45 -12.09 0.25 35.52
C ARG A 45 -11.01 -0.80 35.18
N LYS A 46 -11.19 -2.05 35.63
CA LYS A 46 -10.18 -3.12 35.47
C LYS A 46 -10.34 -3.94 34.19
N ASP A 47 -11.57 -4.27 33.82
CA ASP A 47 -11.84 -5.22 32.73
C ASP A 47 -12.81 -4.58 31.73
N ILE A 48 -12.45 -4.63 30.45
CA ILE A 48 -13.36 -4.34 29.35
C ILE A 48 -13.14 -5.37 28.25
N ASP A 49 -14.19 -6.15 28.00
CA ASP A 49 -14.24 -7.06 26.85
C ASP A 49 -14.42 -6.25 25.55
N GLN A 50 -15.22 -5.18 25.61
CA GLN A 50 -15.47 -4.27 24.49
C GLN A 50 -15.95 -2.89 24.96
N VAL A 51 -15.67 -1.85 24.16
CA VAL A 51 -16.11 -0.47 24.41
C VAL A 51 -17.53 -0.28 23.88
N SER A 52 -18.41 0.34 24.68
CA SER A 52 -19.76 0.67 24.23
C SER A 52 -19.75 1.76 23.15
N ILE A 53 -20.74 1.74 22.25
CA ILE A 53 -20.91 2.79 21.23
C ILE A 53 -21.03 4.16 21.90
N ASP A 54 -21.78 4.26 23.00
CA ASP A 54 -21.98 5.51 23.74
C ASP A 54 -20.67 6.07 24.30
N ASP A 55 -19.82 5.22 24.88
CA ASP A 55 -18.52 5.64 25.41
C ASP A 55 -17.59 6.10 24.28
N TRP A 56 -17.64 5.43 23.12
CA TRP A 56 -16.89 5.83 21.94
C TRP A 56 -17.32 7.19 21.41
N VAL A 57 -18.63 7.42 21.26
CA VAL A 57 -19.20 8.71 20.81
C VAL A 57 -18.84 9.83 21.78
N LYS A 58 -18.93 9.58 23.09
CA LYS A 58 -18.50 10.54 24.10
C LYS A 58 -17.04 10.91 23.92
N ALA A 59 -16.16 9.95 23.69
CA ALA A 59 -14.73 10.21 23.48
C ALA A 59 -14.45 10.98 22.19
N LYS A 60 -15.15 10.67 21.09
CA LYS A 60 -15.01 11.40 19.80
C LYS A 60 -15.33 12.89 19.95
N ASN A 61 -16.27 13.24 20.83
CA ASN A 61 -16.76 14.61 21.06
C ASN A 61 -15.97 15.39 22.12
N LEU A 62 -14.86 14.87 22.65
CA LEU A 62 -14.03 15.59 23.61
C LEU A 62 -13.11 16.59 22.91
N ASP A 63 -13.04 17.82 23.42
CA ASP A 63 -12.06 18.82 22.94
C ASP A 63 -10.64 18.52 23.44
N THR A 64 -10.52 17.99 24.65
CA THR A 64 -9.25 17.66 25.29
C THR A 64 -9.15 16.17 25.55
N ASN A 65 -7.97 15.58 25.30
CA ASN A 65 -7.69 14.15 25.50
C ASN A 65 -8.48 13.18 24.60
N ARG A 66 -9.20 13.64 23.56
CA ARG A 66 -9.90 12.77 22.58
C ARG A 66 -9.05 11.59 22.15
N ASP A 67 -7.86 11.88 21.64
CA ASP A 67 -6.95 10.85 21.12
C ASP A 67 -6.46 9.90 22.21
N ILE A 68 -6.32 10.38 23.46
CA ILE A 68 -5.98 9.50 24.59
C ILE A 68 -7.10 8.49 24.83
N PHE A 69 -8.35 8.95 24.95
CA PHE A 69 -9.48 8.06 25.16
C PHE A 69 -9.67 7.11 23.98
N LEU A 70 -9.62 7.61 22.75
CA LEU A 70 -9.73 6.77 21.56
C LEU A 70 -8.59 5.76 21.48
N SER A 71 -7.34 6.12 21.78
CA SER A 71 -6.22 5.16 21.76
C SER A 71 -6.41 4.02 22.76
N ILE A 72 -6.86 4.37 23.97
CA ILE A 72 -7.13 3.40 25.03
C ILE A 72 -8.31 2.50 24.64
N TYR A 73 -9.44 3.08 24.22
CA TYR A 73 -10.60 2.30 23.75
C TYR A 73 -10.29 1.41 22.57
N THR A 74 -9.38 1.85 21.71
CA THR A 74 -8.99 1.09 20.55
C THR A 74 -8.10 -0.09 20.91
N SER A 75 -7.26 -0.01 21.95
CA SER A 75 -6.17 -1.00 22.15
C SER A 75 -6.18 -1.72 23.50
N ALA A 76 -6.95 -1.24 24.47
CA ALA A 76 -7.08 -1.87 25.78
C ALA A 76 -8.04 -3.06 25.81
N PRO A 77 -9.21 -3.04 25.10
CA PRO A 77 -10.13 -4.17 25.10
C PRO A 77 -9.56 -5.39 24.37
N ASP A 78 -9.92 -6.57 24.87
CA ASP A 78 -9.59 -7.86 24.26
C ASP A 78 -10.55 -8.18 23.11
N TYR A 79 -10.49 -7.39 22.04
CA TYR A 79 -11.32 -7.59 20.87
C TYR A 79 -11.09 -8.94 20.21
N THR A 80 -12.16 -9.50 19.64
CA THR A 80 -12.14 -10.72 18.83
C THR A 80 -12.91 -10.47 17.53
N HIS A 81 -12.80 -11.40 16.59
CA HIS A 81 -13.49 -11.30 15.30
C HIS A 81 -15.03 -11.22 15.43
N SER A 82 -15.64 -11.65 16.56
CA SER A 82 -17.09 -11.55 16.75
C SER A 82 -17.57 -10.12 16.98
N HIS A 83 -16.69 -9.21 17.39
CA HIS A 83 -17.06 -7.81 17.66
C HIS A 83 -17.14 -6.94 16.38
N ILE A 84 -16.56 -7.40 15.27
CA ILE A 84 -16.46 -6.63 14.02
C ILE A 84 -17.84 -6.18 13.54
N ALA A 85 -18.80 -7.11 13.45
CA ALA A 85 -20.13 -6.82 12.93
C ALA A 85 -20.87 -5.76 13.75
N THR A 86 -20.72 -5.79 15.08
CA THR A 86 -21.33 -4.81 15.99
C THR A 86 -20.83 -3.40 15.72
N TYR A 87 -19.52 -3.22 15.53
CA TYR A 87 -18.93 -1.90 15.29
C TYR A 87 -19.14 -1.39 13.87
N LEU A 88 -19.16 -2.29 12.88
CA LEU A 88 -19.48 -1.92 11.49
C LEU A 88 -20.95 -1.50 11.31
N ALA A 89 -21.85 -1.99 12.17
CA ALA A 89 -23.27 -1.65 12.10
C ALA A 89 -23.58 -0.19 12.54
N ASN A 90 -22.62 0.52 13.12
CA ASN A 90 -22.80 1.90 13.59
C ASN A 90 -21.79 2.85 12.95
N ALA A 91 -22.28 3.92 12.33
CA ALA A 91 -21.45 4.89 11.61
C ALA A 91 -20.36 5.52 12.49
N GLU A 92 -20.65 5.78 13.78
CA GLU A 92 -19.70 6.43 14.69
C GLU A 92 -18.51 5.54 15.05
N THR A 93 -18.70 4.23 15.01
CA THR A 93 -17.68 3.21 15.30
C THR A 93 -17.17 2.49 14.06
N LYS A 94 -17.60 2.89 12.85
CA LYS A 94 -17.24 2.20 11.60
C LYS A 94 -15.73 2.07 11.45
N ASP A 95 -14.96 3.13 11.71
CA ASP A 95 -13.49 3.12 11.63
C ASP A 95 -12.86 2.04 12.53
N LEU A 96 -13.39 1.86 13.75
CA LEU A 96 -12.93 0.81 14.66
C LEU A 96 -13.28 -0.58 14.11
N GLY A 97 -14.52 -0.76 13.64
CA GLY A 97 -14.95 -2.01 13.01
C GLY A 97 -14.08 -2.39 11.81
N LEU A 98 -13.74 -1.42 10.96
CA LEU A 98 -12.85 -1.59 9.81
C LEU A 98 -11.42 -1.92 10.26
N ALA A 99 -10.89 -1.25 11.29
CA ALA A 99 -9.56 -1.53 11.83
C ALA A 99 -9.46 -2.96 12.37
N LEU A 100 -10.49 -3.42 13.11
CA LEU A 100 -10.58 -4.80 13.59
C LEU A 100 -10.72 -5.80 12.44
N ALA A 101 -11.50 -5.47 11.41
CA ALA A 101 -11.66 -6.34 10.25
C ALA A 101 -10.34 -6.51 9.46
N ILE A 102 -9.52 -5.47 9.39
CA ILE A 102 -8.17 -5.55 8.81
C ILE A 102 -7.28 -6.44 9.69
N GLU A 103 -7.20 -6.20 11.00
CA GLU A 103 -6.35 -6.98 11.90
C GLU A 103 -6.70 -8.48 11.94
N PHE A 104 -7.99 -8.82 11.94
CA PHE A 104 -8.46 -10.21 11.96
C PHE A 104 -8.66 -10.82 10.57
N GLU A 105 -8.16 -10.15 9.52
CA GLU A 105 -8.16 -10.61 8.13
C GLU A 105 -9.58 -11.01 7.65
N LYS A 106 -10.59 -10.19 7.97
CA LYS A 106 -12.00 -10.41 7.61
C LYS A 106 -12.41 -9.60 6.38
N PHE A 107 -11.81 -9.91 5.23
CA PHE A 107 -12.02 -9.15 4.00
C PHE A 107 -13.48 -9.06 3.57
N GLU A 108 -14.23 -10.17 3.58
CA GLU A 108 -15.62 -10.17 3.11
C GLU A 108 -16.51 -9.24 3.95
N GLN A 109 -16.35 -9.26 5.29
CA GLN A 109 -17.07 -8.36 6.18
C GLN A 109 -16.64 -6.91 5.98
N PHE A 110 -15.33 -6.68 5.85
CA PHE A 110 -14.76 -5.37 5.56
C PHE A 110 -15.34 -4.78 4.26
N TYR A 111 -15.22 -5.49 3.14
CA TYR A 111 -15.62 -5.01 1.83
C TYR A 111 -17.14 -4.78 1.72
N ARG A 112 -17.95 -5.68 2.29
CA ARG A 112 -19.42 -5.55 2.28
C ARG A 112 -19.96 -4.43 3.16
N SER A 113 -19.14 -3.82 4.01
CA SER A 113 -19.54 -2.68 4.84
C SER A 113 -19.61 -1.34 4.07
N GLY A 114 -19.48 -1.37 2.75
CA GLY A 114 -19.55 -0.19 1.89
C GLY A 114 -18.33 0.71 2.11
N VAL A 115 -17.15 0.13 1.95
CA VAL A 115 -15.87 0.85 2.09
C VAL A 115 -15.57 1.70 0.87
N GLU A 116 -14.90 2.83 1.10
CA GLU A 116 -14.29 3.60 0.03
C GLU A 116 -13.05 2.89 -0.52
N ILE A 117 -12.65 3.23 -1.75
CA ILE A 117 -11.46 2.65 -2.38
C ILE A 117 -10.19 2.99 -1.59
N SER A 118 -10.14 4.16 -0.97
CA SER A 118 -9.05 4.59 -0.06
C SER A 118 -8.90 3.63 1.12
N GLU A 119 -10.00 3.20 1.73
CA GLU A 119 -10.03 2.24 2.83
C GLU A 119 -9.66 0.82 2.35
N LEU A 120 -10.15 0.41 1.17
CA LEU A 120 -9.75 -0.85 0.54
C LEU A 120 -8.24 -0.92 0.34
N ILE A 121 -7.63 0.16 -0.15
CA ILE A 121 -6.17 0.25 -0.29
C ILE A 121 -5.47 0.01 1.05
N ILE A 122 -5.96 0.58 2.16
CA ILE A 122 -5.40 0.34 3.50
C ILE A 122 -5.47 -1.14 3.86
N TYR A 123 -6.57 -1.84 3.55
CA TYR A 123 -6.66 -3.29 3.76
C TYR A 123 -5.57 -4.02 2.96
N LEU A 124 -5.43 -3.71 1.67
CA LEU A 124 -4.49 -4.37 0.77
C LEU A 124 -3.02 -4.06 1.07
N GLU A 125 -2.73 -2.96 1.76
CA GLU A 125 -1.39 -2.65 2.27
C GLU A 125 -1.02 -3.52 3.48
N ASN A 126 -2.00 -3.94 4.28
CA ASN A 126 -1.78 -4.70 5.52
C ASN A 126 -1.90 -6.21 5.31
N ASN A 127 -2.80 -6.67 4.44
CA ASN A 127 -3.13 -8.09 4.29
C ASN A 127 -2.96 -8.58 2.85
N ILE A 128 -2.78 -9.89 2.66
CA ILE A 128 -2.76 -10.53 1.34
C ILE A 128 -4.10 -11.24 1.13
N LEU A 129 -4.73 -11.00 -0.02
CA LEU A 129 -5.99 -11.63 -0.37
C LEU A 129 -5.80 -13.09 -0.78
N ASN A 130 -6.76 -13.93 -0.42
CA ASN A 130 -6.92 -15.25 -1.02
C ASN A 130 -7.74 -15.20 -2.33
N GLU A 131 -7.82 -16.31 -3.06
CA GLU A 131 -8.51 -16.38 -4.36
C GLU A 131 -9.99 -16.00 -4.29
N ASN A 132 -10.70 -16.42 -3.23
CA ASN A 132 -12.11 -16.08 -3.04
C ASN A 132 -12.29 -14.58 -2.80
N GLU A 133 -11.37 -13.97 -2.06
CA GLU A 133 -11.38 -12.54 -1.77
C GLU A 133 -11.08 -11.70 -3.02
N VAL A 134 -10.13 -12.13 -3.85
CA VAL A 134 -9.85 -11.49 -5.14
C VAL A 134 -11.09 -11.44 -6.03
N ASN A 135 -11.93 -12.49 -6.01
CA ASN A 135 -13.16 -12.54 -6.81
C ASN A 135 -14.18 -11.43 -6.49
N PHE A 136 -14.11 -10.79 -5.32
CA PHE A 136 -15.00 -9.66 -5.00
C PHE A 136 -14.65 -8.36 -5.74
N ILE A 137 -13.39 -8.21 -6.18
CA ILE A 137 -12.87 -6.91 -6.66
C ILE A 137 -12.17 -6.96 -8.03
N LYS A 138 -11.82 -8.15 -8.53
CA LYS A 138 -10.98 -8.34 -9.72
C LYS A 138 -11.52 -7.75 -11.03
N ASP A 139 -12.83 -7.56 -11.14
CA ASP A 139 -13.49 -7.10 -12.36
C ASP A 139 -13.98 -5.64 -12.24
N ASN A 140 -13.32 -4.85 -11.39
CA ASN A 140 -13.62 -3.43 -11.20
C ASN A 140 -12.44 -2.54 -11.67
N ASN A 141 -12.64 -1.86 -12.81
CA ASN A 141 -11.65 -0.95 -13.41
C ASN A 141 -11.23 0.18 -12.46
N GLU A 142 -12.17 0.75 -11.71
CA GLU A 142 -11.91 1.87 -10.81
C GLU A 142 -11.00 1.43 -9.66
N ILE A 143 -11.25 0.25 -9.10
CA ILE A 143 -10.40 -0.34 -8.05
C ILE A 143 -9.00 -0.60 -8.59
N ILE A 144 -8.86 -1.25 -9.75
CA ILE A 144 -7.57 -1.55 -10.38
C ILE A 144 -6.79 -0.24 -10.63
N GLU A 145 -7.45 0.77 -11.19
CA GLU A 145 -6.81 2.04 -11.49
C GLU A 145 -6.31 2.74 -10.21
N ASN A 146 -7.13 2.79 -9.17
CA ASN A 146 -6.77 3.44 -7.91
C ASN A 146 -5.65 2.69 -7.17
N ILE A 147 -5.68 1.35 -7.16
CA ILE A 147 -4.58 0.57 -6.58
C ILE A 147 -3.29 0.84 -7.36
N PHE A 148 -3.34 0.87 -8.70
CA PHE A 148 -2.14 1.14 -9.48
C PHE A 148 -1.63 2.57 -9.28
N ASN A 149 -2.52 3.57 -9.23
CA ASN A 149 -2.18 4.95 -8.90
C ASN A 149 -1.50 5.05 -7.53
N ARG A 150 -1.98 4.29 -6.54
CA ARG A 150 -1.35 4.20 -5.23
C ARG A 150 0.04 3.55 -5.28
N ILE A 151 0.22 2.48 -6.06
CA ILE A 151 1.51 1.80 -6.22
C ILE A 151 2.56 2.74 -6.84
N ILE A 152 2.18 3.55 -7.82
CA ILE A 152 3.11 4.45 -8.53
C ILE A 152 3.29 5.81 -7.85
N ASP A 153 2.59 6.07 -6.75
CA ASP A 153 2.75 7.30 -5.96
C ASP A 153 4.10 7.28 -5.23
N ASN A 154 5.04 8.07 -5.73
CA ASN A 154 6.41 8.17 -5.23
C ASN A 154 6.54 8.91 -3.89
N GLN A 155 5.45 9.51 -3.38
CA GLN A 155 5.41 10.11 -2.05
C GLN A 155 5.10 9.08 -0.96
N LYS A 156 4.70 7.88 -1.36
CA LYS A 156 4.29 6.80 -0.47
C LYS A 156 5.19 5.60 -0.64
N ILE A 157 5.36 4.84 0.44
CA ILE A 157 6.10 3.58 0.37
C ILE A 157 5.30 2.59 -0.49
N MET A 158 6.04 1.82 -1.30
CA MET A 158 5.51 0.70 -2.06
C MET A 158 5.40 -0.53 -1.15
N TYR A 159 4.18 -0.91 -0.80
CA TYR A 159 3.91 -2.04 0.10
C TYR A 159 3.96 -3.36 -0.68
N HIS A 160 4.71 -4.33 -0.17
CA HIS A 160 4.81 -5.66 -0.78
C HIS A 160 3.46 -6.37 -0.91
N ASN A 161 2.62 -6.28 0.13
CA ASN A 161 1.29 -6.87 0.13
C ASN A 161 0.41 -6.24 -0.96
N LEU A 162 0.49 -4.91 -1.13
CA LEU A 162 -0.26 -4.20 -2.16
C LEU A 162 0.15 -4.64 -3.58
N LEU A 163 1.46 -4.79 -3.84
CA LEU A 163 1.96 -5.30 -5.12
C LEU A 163 1.46 -6.73 -5.41
N LYS A 164 1.57 -7.62 -4.42
CA LYS A 164 1.10 -9.01 -4.54
C LYS A 164 -0.40 -9.07 -4.83
N ASN A 165 -1.19 -8.34 -4.06
CA ASN A 165 -2.64 -8.24 -4.25
C ASN A 165 -2.96 -7.70 -5.64
N PHE A 166 -2.33 -6.61 -6.05
CA PHE A 166 -2.54 -6.02 -7.36
C PHE A 166 -2.24 -7.00 -8.49
N PHE A 167 -1.11 -7.72 -8.40
CA PHE A 167 -0.75 -8.72 -9.39
C PHE A 167 -1.76 -9.88 -9.44
N MET A 168 -2.25 -10.36 -8.28
CA MET A 168 -3.30 -11.38 -8.22
C MET A 168 -4.62 -10.89 -8.82
N ILE A 169 -5.02 -9.65 -8.53
CA ILE A 169 -6.23 -9.01 -9.06
C ILE A 169 -6.19 -8.96 -10.59
N ILE A 170 -5.14 -8.40 -11.17
CA ILE A 170 -5.07 -8.21 -12.63
C ILE A 170 -4.90 -9.53 -13.38
N LYS A 171 -4.19 -10.52 -12.80
CA LYS A 171 -4.00 -11.84 -13.43
C LYS A 171 -5.30 -12.66 -13.47
N ASN A 172 -6.18 -12.48 -12.49
CA ASN A 172 -7.46 -13.19 -12.42
C ASN A 172 -8.63 -12.38 -13.01
N SER A 173 -8.40 -11.12 -13.37
CA SER A 173 -9.40 -10.25 -13.96
C SER A 173 -9.89 -10.82 -15.29
N GLY A 174 -11.21 -10.82 -15.48
CA GLY A 174 -11.87 -11.11 -16.75
C GLY A 174 -12.06 -9.87 -17.64
N LEU A 175 -11.43 -8.75 -17.29
CA LEU A 175 -11.58 -7.50 -18.04
C LEU A 175 -10.75 -7.52 -19.33
N ASP A 176 -11.44 -7.37 -20.46
CA ASP A 176 -10.84 -7.51 -21.80
C ASP A 176 -9.81 -6.43 -22.15
N ASN A 177 -9.87 -5.24 -21.54
CA ASN A 177 -8.99 -4.14 -21.90
C ASN A 177 -8.61 -3.22 -20.72
N LEU A 178 -7.45 -3.50 -20.11
CA LEU A 178 -6.85 -2.64 -19.09
C LEU A 178 -5.82 -1.65 -19.67
N SER A 179 -5.66 -1.55 -21.00
CA SER A 179 -4.65 -0.65 -21.61
C SER A 179 -4.88 0.83 -21.28
N ILE A 180 -6.14 1.22 -21.03
CA ILE A 180 -6.53 2.56 -20.57
C ILE A 180 -5.89 2.88 -19.22
N ILE A 181 -5.77 1.88 -18.35
CA ILE A 181 -5.14 2.00 -17.03
C ILE A 181 -3.62 1.95 -17.18
N PHE A 182 -3.09 1.04 -17.98
CA PHE A 182 -1.65 0.83 -18.12
C PHE A 182 -1.04 1.71 -19.20
N THR A 183 -1.07 3.03 -19.02
CA THR A 183 -0.47 3.97 -19.97
C THR A 183 1.06 4.01 -19.86
N LYS A 184 1.74 4.48 -20.94
CA LYS A 184 3.20 4.75 -20.94
C LYS A 184 3.66 5.56 -19.73
N LYS A 185 2.89 6.57 -19.35
CA LYS A 185 3.17 7.44 -18.20
C LYS A 185 3.16 6.65 -16.89
N LYS A 186 2.14 5.82 -16.67
CA LYS A 186 2.00 5.06 -15.42
C LYS A 186 3.01 3.91 -15.33
N ILE A 187 3.31 3.21 -16.44
CA ILE A 187 4.39 2.22 -16.48
C ILE A 187 5.75 2.88 -16.19
N SER A 188 6.03 4.06 -16.76
CA SER A 188 7.25 4.81 -16.44
C SER A 188 7.34 5.18 -14.96
N ALA A 189 6.24 5.62 -14.36
CA ALA A 189 6.17 5.95 -12.94
C ALA A 189 6.41 4.72 -12.06
N TYR A 190 5.84 3.56 -12.43
CA TYR A 190 6.10 2.29 -11.77
C TYR A 190 7.58 1.93 -11.80
N ILE A 191 8.22 1.93 -12.98
CA ILE A 191 9.66 1.63 -13.13
C ILE A 191 10.51 2.60 -12.29
N ALA A 192 10.15 3.88 -12.25
CA ALA A 192 10.87 4.89 -11.48
C ALA A 192 10.79 4.66 -9.96
N HIS A 193 9.66 4.13 -9.49
CA HIS A 193 9.36 3.93 -8.08
C HIS A 193 9.79 2.55 -7.56
N ALA A 194 9.73 1.52 -8.39
CA ALA A 194 10.01 0.14 -8.01
C ALA A 194 11.43 -0.06 -7.46
N ASN A 195 11.52 -0.87 -6.40
CA ASN A 195 12.78 -1.38 -5.88
C ASN A 195 12.93 -2.83 -6.30
N PHE A 196 13.88 -3.07 -7.19
CA PHE A 196 14.08 -4.38 -7.81
C PHE A 196 14.95 -5.28 -6.94
N TYR A 197 14.34 -6.34 -6.38
CA TYR A 197 15.00 -7.37 -5.58
C TYR A 197 14.88 -8.72 -6.28
N ASP A 198 15.61 -8.86 -7.38
CA ASP A 198 15.71 -10.09 -8.20
C ASP A 198 14.35 -10.63 -8.68
N HIS A 199 13.98 -10.26 -9.91
CA HIS A 199 12.74 -10.63 -10.59
C HIS A 199 11.48 -9.87 -10.11
N ASP A 200 11.03 -8.90 -10.92
CA ASP A 200 9.75 -8.22 -10.76
C ASP A 200 8.67 -8.82 -11.70
N ALA A 201 7.86 -9.72 -11.16
CA ALA A 201 6.79 -10.40 -11.88
C ALA A 201 5.68 -9.46 -12.38
N LEU A 202 5.40 -8.38 -11.65
CA LEU A 202 4.41 -7.39 -12.07
C LEU A 202 4.95 -6.61 -13.26
N LEU A 203 6.20 -6.16 -13.22
CA LEU A 203 6.82 -5.47 -14.35
C LEU A 203 6.89 -6.36 -15.59
N GLU A 204 7.31 -7.61 -15.42
CA GLU A 204 7.38 -8.57 -16.51
C GLU A 204 6.00 -8.79 -17.14
N TYR A 205 4.95 -8.97 -16.32
CA TYR A 205 3.58 -9.08 -16.81
C TYR A 205 3.15 -7.84 -17.59
N LEU A 206 3.35 -6.64 -17.03
CA LEU A 206 2.96 -5.39 -17.69
C LEU A 206 3.63 -5.23 -19.05
N LEU A 207 4.92 -5.57 -19.15
CA LEU A 207 5.68 -5.43 -20.40
C LEU A 207 5.46 -6.58 -21.41
N LYS A 208 4.93 -7.73 -20.98
CA LYS A 208 4.50 -8.78 -21.91
C LYS A 208 3.10 -8.52 -22.46
N THR A 209 2.21 -8.01 -21.61
CA THR A 209 0.79 -7.91 -21.93
C THR A 209 0.41 -6.60 -22.62
N TYR A 210 1.15 -5.51 -22.40
CA TYR A 210 0.79 -4.18 -22.93
C TYR A 210 1.88 -3.57 -23.83
N PRO A 211 2.21 -4.18 -24.99
CA PRO A 211 3.32 -3.76 -25.86
C PRO A 211 3.22 -2.29 -26.32
N ASP A 212 2.01 -1.79 -26.55
CA ASP A 212 1.79 -0.41 -27.00
C ASP A 212 2.01 0.64 -25.90
N SER A 213 2.06 0.20 -24.65
CA SER A 213 2.25 1.03 -23.48
C SER A 213 3.70 1.15 -23.02
N HIS A 214 4.65 0.62 -23.80
CA HIS A 214 6.06 0.68 -23.42
C HIS A 214 6.58 2.11 -23.53
N PRO A 215 7.20 2.66 -22.47
CA PRO A 215 7.90 3.92 -22.59
C PRO A 215 9.23 3.74 -23.33
N ASP A 216 9.69 4.79 -23.98
CA ASP A 216 11.02 4.83 -24.58
C ASP A 216 12.06 4.98 -23.46
N PHE A 217 12.78 3.90 -23.15
CA PHE A 217 13.76 3.86 -22.05
C PHE A 217 14.89 4.85 -22.25
N SER A 218 15.25 5.15 -23.50
CA SER A 218 16.28 6.14 -23.83
C SER A 218 15.84 7.58 -23.56
N LYS A 219 14.56 7.82 -23.28
CA LYS A 219 14.00 9.14 -22.94
C LYS A 219 13.66 9.27 -21.46
N LEU A 220 13.82 8.21 -20.67
CA LEU A 220 13.53 8.24 -19.24
C LEU A 220 14.74 8.77 -18.47
N PRO A 221 14.64 9.93 -17.78
CA PRO A 221 15.82 10.54 -17.15
C PRO A 221 16.49 9.63 -16.11
N PHE A 222 15.72 8.85 -15.36
CA PHE A 222 16.25 7.92 -14.36
C PHE A 222 16.91 6.67 -14.97
N MET A 223 16.89 6.52 -16.31
CA MET A 223 17.51 5.43 -17.06
C MET A 223 18.70 5.91 -17.91
N TYR A 224 19.20 7.13 -17.70
CA TYR A 224 20.45 7.57 -18.34
C TYR A 224 21.67 6.89 -17.72
N TRP A 225 22.43 6.22 -18.57
CA TRP A 225 23.66 5.51 -18.22
C TRP A 225 24.78 6.00 -19.15
N ASP A 226 25.69 6.79 -18.61
CA ASP A 226 26.92 7.19 -19.30
C ASP A 226 28.06 7.37 -18.28
N SER A 227 29.27 7.55 -18.80
CA SER A 227 30.47 7.78 -17.97
C SER A 227 30.34 9.04 -17.08
N PHE A 228 29.63 10.06 -17.55
CA PHE A 228 29.36 11.28 -16.77
C PHE A 228 28.42 11.03 -15.60
N THR A 229 27.35 10.26 -15.80
CA THR A 229 26.36 9.90 -14.79
C THR A 229 27.01 9.05 -13.70
N ARG A 230 27.86 8.10 -14.09
CA ARG A 230 28.62 7.29 -13.11
C ARG A 230 29.59 8.14 -12.28
N SER A 231 30.35 9.03 -12.91
CA SER A 231 31.41 9.79 -12.23
C SER A 231 30.87 10.93 -11.35
N ARG A 232 29.79 11.61 -11.78
CA ARG A 232 29.25 12.77 -11.07
C ARG A 232 28.00 12.48 -10.24
N TYR A 233 27.25 11.43 -10.57
CA TYR A 233 25.97 11.10 -9.94
C TYR A 233 25.91 9.61 -9.58
N PHE A 234 26.88 9.15 -8.79
CA PHE A 234 27.05 7.73 -8.49
C PHE A 234 25.79 7.05 -7.89
N SER A 235 25.05 7.73 -7.01
CA SER A 235 23.79 7.21 -6.46
C SER A 235 22.72 7.00 -7.54
N ARG A 236 22.62 7.92 -8.49
CA ARG A 236 21.73 7.79 -9.67
C ARG A 236 22.21 6.64 -10.56
N TRP A 237 23.51 6.51 -10.79
CA TRP A 237 24.08 5.39 -11.52
C TRP A 237 23.73 4.04 -10.87
N LEU A 238 23.85 3.89 -9.55
CA LEU A 238 23.47 2.65 -8.86
C LEU A 238 22.00 2.31 -9.08
N LYS A 239 21.11 3.31 -8.97
CA LYS A 239 19.69 3.13 -9.26
C LYS A 239 19.46 2.73 -10.71
N THR A 240 20.01 3.47 -11.68
CA THR A 240 19.91 3.14 -13.10
C THR A 240 20.44 1.75 -13.40
N LYS A 241 21.61 1.38 -12.86
CA LYS A 241 22.20 0.04 -13.01
C LYS A 241 21.24 -1.03 -12.51
N SER A 242 20.67 -0.87 -11.32
CA SER A 242 19.68 -1.81 -10.76
C SER A 242 18.46 -1.97 -11.68
N ILE A 243 17.83 -0.86 -12.07
CA ILE A 243 16.65 -0.84 -12.95
C ILE A 243 16.95 -1.53 -14.30
N MET A 244 18.01 -1.08 -14.97
CA MET A 244 18.37 -1.56 -16.31
C MET A 244 18.78 -3.04 -16.29
N SER A 245 19.53 -3.47 -15.28
CA SER A 245 19.91 -4.87 -15.11
C SER A 245 18.69 -5.74 -14.88
N GLU A 246 17.76 -5.31 -14.02
CA GLU A 246 16.53 -6.06 -13.76
C GLU A 246 15.66 -6.19 -15.01
N ILE A 247 15.34 -5.08 -15.67
CA ILE A 247 14.52 -5.08 -16.89
C ILE A 247 15.14 -5.96 -17.97
N SER A 248 16.48 -5.93 -18.13
CA SER A 248 17.15 -6.70 -19.16
C SER A 248 16.93 -8.22 -19.07
N LYS A 249 16.68 -8.76 -17.86
CA LYS A 249 16.51 -10.21 -17.62
C LYS A 249 15.36 -10.81 -18.43
N TYR A 250 14.26 -10.08 -18.57
CA TYR A 250 13.05 -10.56 -19.26
C TYR A 250 12.65 -9.69 -20.46
N TYR A 251 13.14 -8.45 -20.57
CA TYR A 251 12.78 -7.59 -21.70
C TYR A 251 13.46 -8.00 -23.00
N LEU A 252 14.69 -8.50 -22.93
CA LEU A 252 15.45 -8.93 -24.11
C LEU A 252 14.84 -10.16 -24.80
N SER A 253 14.06 -10.97 -24.08
CA SER A 253 13.40 -12.16 -24.61
C SER A 253 11.99 -11.90 -25.17
N LEU A 254 11.48 -10.66 -25.09
CA LEU A 254 10.16 -10.32 -25.64
C LEU A 254 10.15 -10.49 -27.16
N ALA A 255 9.22 -11.29 -27.69
CA ALA A 255 8.95 -11.37 -29.11
C ALA A 255 7.89 -10.31 -29.47
N SER A 256 8.28 -9.27 -30.21
CA SER A 256 7.34 -8.23 -30.66
C SER A 256 7.88 -7.53 -31.91
N GLU A 257 6.96 -7.15 -32.81
CA GLU A 257 7.23 -6.33 -33.99
C GLU A 257 7.12 -4.81 -33.68
N ASN A 258 6.93 -4.44 -32.41
CA ASN A 258 6.79 -3.04 -32.00
C ASN A 258 8.16 -2.32 -32.01
N ASP A 259 8.25 -1.23 -32.79
CA ASP A 259 9.48 -0.42 -32.94
C ASP A 259 10.06 0.05 -31.60
N VAL A 260 9.22 0.46 -30.64
CA VAL A 260 9.68 0.93 -29.33
C VAL A 260 10.35 -0.20 -28.55
N ILE A 261 9.86 -1.43 -28.70
CA ILE A 261 10.46 -2.60 -28.06
C ILE A 261 11.85 -2.87 -28.64
N GLU A 262 12.02 -2.80 -29.95
CA GLU A 262 13.33 -2.99 -30.59
C GLU A 262 14.32 -1.87 -30.24
N ILE A 263 13.87 -0.61 -30.21
CA ILE A 263 14.67 0.53 -29.73
C ILE A 263 15.15 0.28 -28.29
N ASN A 264 14.23 -0.12 -27.41
CA ASN A 264 14.53 -0.39 -26.00
C ASN A 264 15.50 -1.58 -25.83
N LYS A 265 15.34 -2.66 -26.62
CA LYS A 265 16.28 -3.79 -26.62
C LYS A 265 17.69 -3.35 -27.01
N ASN A 266 17.82 -2.54 -28.05
CA ASN A 266 19.12 -2.01 -28.47
C ASN A 266 19.73 -1.09 -27.42
N TYR A 267 18.93 -0.27 -26.74
CA TYR A 267 19.37 0.56 -25.63
C TYR A 267 19.87 -0.28 -24.43
N LEU A 268 19.15 -1.33 -24.06
CA LEU A 268 19.53 -2.27 -22.99
C LEU A 268 20.81 -3.05 -23.33
N LYS A 269 20.97 -3.51 -24.57
CA LYS A 269 22.20 -4.20 -25.01
C LYS A 269 23.44 -3.31 -24.83
N LYS A 270 23.37 -2.06 -25.30
CA LYS A 270 24.47 -1.10 -25.13
C LYS A 270 24.77 -0.80 -23.65
N PHE A 271 23.74 -0.74 -22.81
CA PHE A 271 23.92 -0.62 -21.35
C PHE A 271 24.68 -1.81 -20.78
N LEU A 272 24.31 -3.04 -21.16
CA LEU A 272 24.96 -4.26 -20.67
C LEU A 272 26.42 -4.32 -21.11
N ASP A 273 26.71 -3.97 -22.37
CA ASP A 273 28.10 -3.87 -22.86
C ASP A 273 28.92 -2.86 -22.04
N PHE A 274 28.34 -1.69 -21.78
CA PHE A 274 28.95 -0.68 -20.91
C PHE A 274 29.19 -1.22 -19.50
N ASN A 275 28.18 -1.83 -18.86
CA ASN A 275 28.31 -2.33 -17.49
C ASN A 275 29.32 -3.48 -17.36
N ASN A 276 29.35 -4.41 -18.33
CA ASN A 276 30.30 -5.51 -18.35
C ASN A 276 31.75 -5.01 -18.47
N PHE A 277 31.99 -4.00 -19.32
CA PHE A 277 33.30 -3.36 -19.43
C PHE A 277 33.78 -2.75 -18.09
N LEU A 278 32.86 -2.33 -17.22
CA LEU A 278 33.22 -1.78 -15.91
C LEU A 278 33.52 -2.83 -14.84
N GLU A 279 33.11 -4.07 -15.06
CA GLU A 279 33.31 -5.20 -14.13
C GLU A 279 34.57 -6.02 -14.47
N MET A 280 35.19 -5.76 -15.62
CA MET A 280 36.51 -6.24 -16.02
C MET A 280 37.63 -5.40 -15.42
#